data_AF-A0A3R7R111-F1
#
_entry.id   AF-A0A3R7R111-F1
#
_cell.length_a   1.000
_cell.length_b   1.000
_cell.length_c   1.000
_cell.angle_alpha   90.00
_cell.angle_beta   90.00
_cell.angle_gamma   90.00
#
_symmetry.space_group_name_H-M   'P 1'
#
loop_
_entity.id
_entity.type
_entity.pdbx_description
1 polymer ?
#
loop_
_entity_poly.entity_id
_entity_poly.type
_entity_poly.pdbx_seq_one_letter_code
_entity_poly.pdbx_strand_id
1 'polypeptide(L)'
;MTLTAVAAVFGVSTDTIRARCLELGIRKPRRRNKDRLHVRLQEKFTTEQLKALSQYDIAKIMDCAQPYVNKALKQLGIKSNYHEHCKEKTQQEIEQVIDCIQNNGGRVKSTIRKLGLKLDRGKVYRYCKEHNIDLSIYIFAHRRYGDWLTLPGHAEKCQKSDYKLDAMCQCCCEIYKVQLVNLVHGSTTRCCSCSKRNLGGNIQVRCEEKGQIFRSISSWSDGIEGHGNYKTLRLKIAKTGSCCIDCKTYSLIEK
;
A
#
# COMPACT_ATOMS: atom_id res chain seq x y z
N MET A 1 32.54 9.59 -45.46
CA MET A 1 32.63 11.03 -45.18
C MET A 1 31.68 11.40 -44.05
N THR A 2 32.15 12.16 -43.07
CA THR A 2 31.31 12.71 -41.98
C THR A 2 30.65 14.02 -42.42
N LEU A 3 29.54 14.41 -41.78
CA LEU A 3 28.85 15.69 -42.05
C LEU A 3 29.76 16.91 -41.84
N THR A 4 30.68 16.83 -40.89
CA THR A 4 31.68 17.87 -40.62
C THR A 4 32.70 18.02 -41.76
N ALA A 5 33.15 16.92 -42.36
CA ALA A 5 34.07 16.96 -43.50
C ALA A 5 33.40 17.58 -44.74
N VAL A 6 32.12 17.26 -44.97
CA VAL A 6 31.33 17.84 -46.06
C VAL A 6 31.12 19.35 -45.82
N ALA A 7 30.72 19.73 -44.61
CA ALA A 7 30.54 21.13 -44.23
C ALA A 7 31.81 21.98 -44.42
N ALA A 8 32.98 21.42 -44.09
CA ALA A 8 34.27 22.06 -44.30
C ALA A 8 34.62 22.25 -45.78
N VAL A 9 34.33 21.26 -46.64
CA VAL A 9 34.55 21.36 -48.10
C VAL A 9 33.67 22.46 -48.72
N PHE A 10 32.43 22.61 -48.23
CA PHE A 10 31.49 23.61 -48.73
C PHE A 10 31.55 24.95 -47.98
N GLY A 11 32.43 25.10 -46.98
CA GLY A 11 32.58 26.35 -46.22
C GLY A 11 31.34 26.80 -45.43
N VAL A 12 30.45 25.87 -45.09
CA VAL A 12 29.16 26.17 -44.43
C VAL A 12 29.02 25.40 -43.13
N SER A 13 28.04 25.79 -42.30
CA SER A 13 27.77 25.08 -41.05
C SER A 13 27.21 23.68 -41.30
N THR A 14 27.43 22.78 -40.35
CA THR A 14 26.88 21.41 -40.43
C THR A 14 25.35 21.37 -40.40
N ASP A 15 24.69 22.40 -39.89
CA ASP A 15 23.23 22.51 -39.88
C ASP A 15 22.68 22.99 -41.22
N THR A 16 23.39 23.85 -41.96
CA THR A 16 23.03 24.24 -43.33
C THR A 16 23.07 23.05 -44.28
N ILE A 17 24.10 22.20 -44.16
CA ILE A 17 24.17 20.94 -44.93
C ILE A 17 23.01 20.01 -44.54
N ARG A 18 22.67 19.95 -43.25
CA ARG A 18 21.58 19.09 -42.75
C ARG A 18 20.21 19.52 -43.29
N ALA A 19 19.95 20.82 -43.34
CA ALA A 19 18.73 21.39 -43.90
C ALA A 19 18.61 21.06 -45.41
N ARG A 20 19.68 21.26 -46.18
CA ARG A 20 19.67 20.92 -47.62
C ARG A 20 19.52 19.42 -47.90
N CYS A 21 20.11 18.55 -47.07
CA CYS A 21 19.88 17.11 -47.21
C CYS A 21 18.42 16.71 -46.97
N LEU A 22 17.73 17.38 -46.04
CA LEU A 22 16.31 17.13 -45.76
C LEU A 22 15.42 17.58 -46.91
N GLU A 23 15.67 18.75 -47.48
CA GLU A 23 14.91 19.27 -48.63
C GLU A 23 15.10 18.42 -49.89
N LEU A 24 16.30 17.88 -50.10
CA LEU A 24 16.60 16.98 -51.22
C LEU A 24 16.14 15.53 -50.96
N GLY A 25 15.45 15.25 -49.85
CA GLY A 25 14.97 13.91 -49.50
C GLY A 25 16.07 12.91 -49.14
N ILE A 26 17.32 13.37 -48.97
CA ILE A 26 18.48 12.53 -48.64
C ILE A 26 18.41 12.22 -47.14
N ARG A 27 17.79 11.07 -46.81
CA ARG A 27 17.78 10.56 -45.44
C ARG A 27 19.20 10.20 -45.01
N LYS A 28 19.60 10.63 -43.80
CA LYS A 28 20.87 10.22 -43.19
C LYS A 28 21.06 8.72 -43.39
N PRO A 29 22.19 8.25 -43.93
CA PRO A 29 22.49 6.82 -43.92
C PRO A 29 22.42 6.36 -42.47
N ARG A 30 21.55 5.40 -42.17
CA ARG A 30 21.57 4.70 -40.87
C ARG A 30 23.01 4.27 -40.65
N ARG A 31 23.66 4.72 -39.57
CA ARG A 31 25.00 4.26 -39.20
C ARG A 31 24.95 2.73 -39.15
N ARG A 32 25.35 2.05 -40.21
CA ARG A 32 25.82 0.67 -40.13
C ARG A 32 27.15 0.81 -39.40
N ASN A 33 27.14 0.63 -38.08
CA ASN A 33 28.37 0.46 -37.32
C ASN A 33 29.15 -0.67 -38.01
N LYS A 34 30.24 -0.31 -38.68
CA LYS A 34 31.15 -1.27 -39.31
C LYS A 34 31.87 -2.10 -38.25
N ASP A 35 32.03 -1.56 -37.04
CA ASP A 35 32.58 -2.30 -35.90
C ASP A 35 31.46 -2.94 -35.10
N ARG A 36 31.40 -4.27 -35.16
CA ARG A 36 30.37 -5.02 -34.47
C ARG A 36 30.70 -5.01 -32.98
N LEU A 37 29.81 -4.48 -32.15
CA LEU A 37 29.98 -4.34 -30.69
C LEU A 37 30.46 -5.64 -30.01
N HIS A 38 30.09 -6.81 -30.52
CA HIS A 38 30.57 -8.10 -30.00
C HIS A 38 32.09 -8.28 -30.11
N VAL A 39 32.73 -7.75 -31.15
CA VAL A 39 34.19 -7.79 -31.33
C VAL A 39 34.86 -6.95 -30.25
N ARG A 40 34.39 -5.71 -30.07
CA ARG A 40 34.87 -4.81 -29.00
C ARG A 40 34.64 -5.37 -27.59
N LEU A 41 33.58 -6.16 -27.38
CA LEU A 41 33.32 -6.83 -26.12
C LEU A 41 34.32 -7.97 -25.87
N GLN A 42 34.65 -8.76 -26.90
CA GLN A 42 35.65 -9.84 -26.81
C GLN A 42 37.08 -9.31 -26.61
N GLU A 43 37.41 -8.15 -27.17
CA GLU A 43 38.71 -7.49 -26.97
C GLU A 43 38.88 -6.93 -25.55
N LYS A 44 37.77 -6.48 -24.94
CA LYS A 44 37.82 -5.75 -23.65
C LYS A 44 37.51 -6.63 -22.44
N PHE A 45 36.80 -7.74 -22.63
CA PHE A 45 36.34 -8.60 -21.54
C PHE A 45 36.49 -10.07 -21.90
N THR A 46 36.82 -10.89 -20.91
CA THR A 46 36.70 -12.35 -21.04
C THR A 46 35.23 -12.78 -21.01
N THR A 47 34.93 -13.97 -21.53
CA THR A 47 33.59 -14.55 -21.49
C THR A 47 33.03 -14.65 -20.06
N GLU A 48 33.89 -14.89 -19.06
CA GLU A 48 33.49 -14.95 -17.65
C GLU A 48 33.15 -13.56 -17.09
N GLN A 49 33.95 -12.55 -17.41
CA GLN A 49 33.67 -11.15 -17.02
C GLN A 49 32.35 -10.66 -17.63
N LEU A 50 32.06 -11.02 -18.89
CA LEU A 50 30.80 -10.68 -19.56
C LEU A 50 29.59 -11.38 -18.95
N LYS A 51 29.75 -12.58 -18.37
CA LYS A 51 28.70 -13.28 -17.62
C LYS A 51 28.46 -12.66 -16.25
N ALA A 52 29.51 -12.18 -15.59
CA ALA A 52 29.43 -11.57 -14.26
C ALA A 52 28.82 -10.17 -14.27
N LEU A 53 29.05 -9.38 -15.32
CA LEU A 53 28.56 -8.01 -15.42
C LEU A 53 27.10 -7.93 -15.87
N SER A 54 26.35 -6.97 -15.32
CA SER A 54 25.00 -6.70 -15.80
C SER A 54 25.03 -6.03 -17.18
N GLN A 55 23.95 -6.20 -17.97
CA GLN A 55 23.81 -5.48 -19.25
C GLN A 55 23.89 -3.96 -19.09
N TYR A 56 23.44 -3.45 -17.94
CA TYR A 56 23.53 -2.03 -17.61
C TYR A 56 24.98 -1.58 -17.43
N ASP A 57 25.78 -2.34 -16.69
CA ASP A 57 27.18 -2.00 -16.44
C ASP A 57 27.98 -2.09 -17.74
N ILE A 58 27.74 -3.12 -18.55
CA ILE A 58 28.36 -3.26 -19.87
C ILE A 58 27.96 -2.10 -20.77
N ALA A 59 26.68 -1.70 -20.78
CA ALA A 59 26.19 -0.55 -21.55
C ALA A 59 26.88 0.76 -21.13
N LYS A 60 27.08 0.96 -19.83
CA LYS A 60 27.77 2.12 -19.27
C LYS A 60 29.27 2.12 -19.62
N ILE A 61 29.96 0.99 -19.51
CA ILE A 61 31.40 0.88 -19.80
C ILE A 61 31.69 1.00 -21.31
N MET A 62 30.76 0.55 -22.15
CA MET A 62 30.89 0.58 -23.61
C MET A 62 30.28 1.83 -24.25
N ASP A 63 29.71 2.73 -23.44
CA ASP A 63 29.01 3.94 -23.87
C ASP A 63 28.00 3.66 -25.00
N CYS A 64 27.07 2.73 -24.73
CA CYS A 64 26.06 2.34 -25.71
C CYS A 64 24.74 1.96 -25.03
N ALA A 65 23.64 1.93 -25.80
CA ALA A 65 22.34 1.57 -25.21
C ALA A 65 22.24 0.05 -24.96
N GLN A 66 21.61 -0.33 -23.84
CA GLN A 66 21.41 -1.73 -23.42
C GLN A 66 20.87 -2.68 -24.51
N PRO A 67 19.95 -2.27 -25.41
CA PRO A 67 19.49 -3.17 -26.48
C PRO A 67 20.60 -3.63 -27.42
N TYR A 68 21.60 -2.78 -27.66
CA TYR A 68 22.76 -3.15 -28.50
C TYR A 68 23.68 -4.13 -27.79
N VAL A 69 23.89 -3.95 -26.48
CA VAL A 69 24.63 -4.89 -25.64
C VAL A 69 23.96 -6.26 -25.63
N ASN A 70 22.65 -6.31 -25.41
CA ASN A 70 21.88 -7.56 -25.42
C ASN A 70 22.01 -8.28 -26.77
N LYS A 71 21.91 -7.55 -27.88
CA LYS A 71 22.11 -8.10 -29.22
C LYS A 71 23.53 -8.64 -29.42
N ALA A 72 24.55 -7.96 -28.90
CA ALA A 72 25.95 -8.40 -28.99
C ALA A 72 26.24 -9.62 -28.11
N LEU A 73 25.74 -9.66 -26.87
CA LEU A 73 25.87 -10.81 -25.97
C LEU A 73 25.19 -12.06 -26.55
N LYS A 74 24.02 -11.92 -27.17
CA LYS A 74 23.35 -13.01 -27.90
C LYS A 74 24.19 -13.54 -29.07
N GLN A 75 24.88 -12.67 -29.82
CA GLN A 75 25.78 -13.08 -30.89
C GLN A 75 27.01 -13.83 -30.38
N LEU A 76 27.41 -13.58 -29.13
CA LEU A 76 28.49 -14.29 -28.44
C LEU A 76 28.02 -15.57 -27.72
N GLY A 77 26.74 -15.93 -27.81
CA GLY A 77 26.18 -17.08 -27.09
C GLY A 77 26.11 -16.88 -25.56
N ILE A 78 26.29 -15.66 -25.07
CA ILE A 78 26.26 -15.34 -23.65
C ILE A 78 24.81 -15.03 -23.26
N LYS A 79 24.19 -15.94 -22.51
CA LYS A 79 22.91 -15.67 -21.85
C LYS A 79 23.14 -14.62 -20.77
N SER A 80 22.34 -13.57 -20.78
CA SER A 80 22.46 -12.51 -19.80
C SER A 80 21.84 -12.92 -18.46
N ASN A 81 22.63 -12.79 -17.40
CA ASN A 81 22.20 -13.04 -16.02
C ASN A 81 21.27 -11.95 -15.45
N TYR A 82 20.88 -10.94 -16.24
CA TYR A 82 19.99 -9.87 -15.79
C TYR A 82 18.66 -10.42 -15.23
N HIS A 83 18.13 -11.47 -15.85
CA HIS A 83 16.91 -12.10 -15.37
C HIS A 83 17.11 -12.91 -14.08
N GLU A 84 18.30 -13.43 -13.82
CA GLU A 84 18.62 -14.16 -12.58
C GLU A 84 18.83 -13.18 -11.43
N HIS A 85 19.60 -12.11 -11.63
CA HIS A 85 19.81 -11.12 -10.58
C HIS A 85 18.52 -10.37 -10.19
N CYS A 86 17.63 -10.08 -11.15
CA CYS A 86 16.30 -9.55 -10.84
C CYS A 86 15.41 -10.54 -10.07
N LYS A 87 15.58 -11.85 -10.29
CA LYS A 87 14.86 -12.89 -9.53
C LYS A 87 15.38 -12.97 -8.10
N GLU A 88 16.69 -13.01 -7.90
CA GLU A 88 17.33 -13.03 -6.58
C GLU A 88 16.93 -11.80 -5.75
N LYS A 89 17.01 -10.60 -6.33
CA LYS A 89 16.58 -9.38 -5.64
C LYS A 89 15.10 -9.43 -5.24
N THR A 90 14.24 -9.89 -6.15
CA THR A 90 12.80 -10.03 -5.85
C THR A 90 12.57 -11.05 -4.74
N GLN A 91 13.32 -12.15 -4.73
CA GLN A 91 13.24 -13.17 -3.69
C GLN A 91 13.69 -12.62 -2.32
N GLN A 92 14.82 -11.91 -2.26
CA GLN A 92 15.28 -11.24 -1.05
C GLN A 92 14.25 -10.24 -0.51
N GLU A 93 13.61 -9.45 -1.39
CA GLU A 93 12.53 -8.54 -1.00
C GLU A 93 11.29 -9.29 -0.45
N ILE A 94 10.98 -10.49 -0.98
CA ILE A 94 9.90 -11.34 -0.47
C ILE A 94 10.26 -11.90 0.92
N GLU A 95 11.47 -12.43 1.08
CA GLU A 95 11.97 -12.98 2.34
C GLU A 95 11.97 -11.89 3.43
N GLN A 96 12.43 -10.68 3.10
CA GLN A 96 12.40 -9.53 4.01
C GLN A 96 10.96 -9.19 4.48
N VAL A 97 9.97 -9.29 3.59
CA VAL A 97 8.55 -9.09 3.96
C VAL A 97 8.07 -10.19 4.90
N ILE A 98 8.42 -11.44 4.62
CA ILE A 98 8.04 -12.60 5.44
C ILE A 98 8.65 -12.47 6.83
N ASP A 99 9.96 -12.24 6.93
CA ASP A 99 10.66 -12.04 8.20
C ASP A 99 10.06 -10.90 9.01
N CYS A 100 9.73 -9.78 8.36
CA CYS A 100 9.11 -8.66 9.04
C CYS A 100 7.72 -9.04 9.60
N ILE A 101 6.94 -9.85 8.88
CA ILE A 101 5.63 -10.35 9.34
C ILE A 101 5.79 -11.40 10.44
N GLN A 102 6.76 -12.30 10.36
CA GLN A 102 6.99 -13.32 11.38
C GLN A 102 7.43 -12.68 12.71
N ASN A 103 8.31 -11.69 12.65
CA ASN A 103 8.84 -11.00 13.82
C ASN A 103 7.89 -9.95 14.42
N ASN A 104 7.14 -9.24 13.57
CA ASN A 104 6.35 -8.09 14.01
C ASN A 104 4.85 -8.25 13.78
N GLY A 105 4.39 -9.35 13.18
CA GLY A 105 3.00 -9.52 12.76
C GLY A 105 2.56 -8.57 11.65
N GLY A 106 1.37 -8.84 11.10
CA GLY A 106 0.66 -7.91 10.23
C GLY A 106 0.26 -8.46 8.86
N ARG A 107 -0.16 -7.56 7.97
CA ARG A 107 -0.66 -7.90 6.64
C ARG A 107 0.41 -7.60 5.59
N VAL A 108 0.61 -8.53 4.64
CA VAL A 108 1.54 -8.42 3.50
C VAL A 108 1.51 -7.04 2.83
N LYS A 109 0.33 -6.55 2.42
CA LYS A 109 0.20 -5.24 1.75
C LYS A 109 0.70 -4.08 2.62
N SER A 110 0.45 -4.13 3.93
CA SER A 110 0.89 -3.09 4.86
C SER A 110 2.39 -3.17 5.10
N THR A 111 2.94 -4.38 5.24
CA THR A 111 4.37 -4.62 5.45
C THR A 111 5.19 -4.18 4.24
N ILE A 112 4.77 -4.50 3.01
CA ILE A 112 5.41 -4.03 1.78
C ILE A 112 5.52 -2.49 1.76
N ARG A 113 4.43 -1.79 2.12
CA ARG A 113 4.42 -0.32 2.19
C ARG A 113 5.34 0.20 3.29
N LYS A 114 5.37 -0.44 4.46
CA LYS A 114 6.23 -0.06 5.59
C LYS A 114 7.71 -0.20 5.24
N LEU A 115 8.07 -1.23 4.47
CA LEU A 115 9.43 -1.47 3.99
C LEU A 115 9.81 -0.62 2.77
N GLY A 116 8.89 0.18 2.21
CA GLY A 116 9.15 1.02 1.04
C GLY A 116 9.35 0.23 -0.27
N LEU A 117 8.95 -1.04 -0.30
CA LEU A 117 9.17 -1.94 -1.43
C LEU A 117 8.09 -1.75 -2.50
N LYS A 118 8.49 -1.85 -3.77
CA LYS A 118 7.56 -1.87 -4.93
C LYS A 118 7.26 -3.32 -5.37
N LEU A 119 6.91 -4.16 -4.39
CA LEU A 119 6.64 -5.58 -4.57
C LEU A 119 5.14 -5.84 -4.72
N ASP A 120 4.76 -6.74 -5.64
CA ASP A 120 3.37 -7.20 -5.72
C ASP A 120 3.06 -8.22 -4.62
N ARG A 121 1.94 -8.03 -3.92
CA ARG A 121 1.50 -8.93 -2.84
C ARG A 121 1.25 -10.35 -3.32
N GLY A 122 0.85 -10.54 -4.59
CA GLY A 122 0.59 -11.85 -5.17
C GLY A 122 1.85 -12.71 -5.25
N LYS A 123 3.00 -12.08 -5.50
CA LYS A 123 4.31 -12.77 -5.49
C LYS A 123 4.67 -13.30 -4.12
N VAL A 124 4.43 -12.52 -3.06
CA VAL A 124 4.65 -12.96 -1.66
C VAL A 124 3.77 -14.15 -1.32
N TYR A 125 2.47 -14.10 -1.60
CA TYR A 125 1.57 -15.22 -1.31
C TYR A 125 1.92 -16.48 -2.10
N ARG A 126 2.36 -16.33 -3.36
CA ARG A 126 2.80 -17.47 -4.17
C ARG A 126 4.05 -18.12 -3.59
N TYR A 127 5.05 -17.33 -3.22
CA TYR A 127 6.25 -17.82 -2.56
C TYR A 127 5.91 -18.54 -1.25
N CYS A 128 5.06 -17.94 -0.40
CA CYS A 128 4.61 -18.61 0.83
C CYS A 128 3.92 -19.94 0.56
N LYS A 129 3.10 -20.05 -0.50
CA LYS A 129 2.46 -21.30 -0.89
C LYS A 129 3.46 -22.34 -1.39
N GLU A 130 4.44 -21.94 -2.21
CA GLU A 130 5.49 -22.81 -2.74
C GLU A 130 6.40 -23.36 -1.63
N HIS A 131 6.64 -22.55 -0.59
CA HIS A 131 7.53 -22.88 0.53
C HIS A 131 6.79 -23.35 1.80
N ASN A 132 5.48 -23.63 1.72
CA ASN A 132 4.64 -24.04 2.86
C ASN A 132 4.71 -23.11 4.10
N ILE A 133 4.84 -21.81 3.88
CA ILE A 133 4.86 -20.80 4.93
C ILE A 133 3.44 -20.30 5.15
N ASP A 134 2.85 -20.61 6.30
CA ASP A 134 1.54 -20.07 6.67
C ASP A 134 1.69 -18.70 7.34
N LEU A 135 1.44 -17.63 6.57
CA LEU A 135 1.45 -16.27 7.11
C LEU A 135 0.18 -15.92 7.92
N SER A 136 -0.87 -16.75 7.87
CA SER A 136 -2.16 -16.44 8.48
C SER A 136 -2.10 -16.36 10.00
N ILE A 137 -1.22 -17.17 10.61
CA ILE A 137 -0.96 -17.18 12.05
C ILE A 137 -0.38 -15.85 12.57
N TYR A 138 0.32 -15.10 11.72
CA TYR A 138 0.97 -13.83 12.07
C TYR A 138 0.10 -12.59 11.80
N ILE A 139 -1.06 -12.74 11.15
CA ILE A 139 -1.96 -11.62 10.81
C ILE A 139 -2.48 -10.90 12.07
N PHE A 140 -2.65 -11.64 13.17
CA PHE A 140 -3.23 -11.14 14.41
C PHE A 140 -2.20 -10.78 15.49
N ALA A 141 -0.92 -11.08 15.29
CA ALA A 141 0.12 -10.98 16.32
C ALA A 141 0.37 -9.55 16.83
N HIS A 142 0.09 -8.50 16.06
CA HIS A 142 0.53 -7.14 16.43
C HIS A 142 -0.56 -6.19 16.90
N ARG A 143 -1.85 -6.47 16.70
CA ARG A 143 -2.79 -5.34 16.75
C ARG A 143 -3.07 -4.75 18.13
N ARG A 144 -2.41 -5.16 19.23
CA ARG A 144 -2.55 -4.42 20.50
C ARG A 144 -1.58 -4.61 21.70
N TYR A 145 -0.52 -5.41 21.68
CA TYR A 145 0.23 -5.67 22.92
C TYR A 145 1.74 -5.56 22.71
N GLY A 146 2.38 -4.63 23.42
CA GLY A 146 3.71 -4.93 23.94
C GLY A 146 3.57 -6.17 24.81
N ASP A 147 4.55 -7.05 24.69
CA ASP A 147 4.67 -8.33 25.37
C ASP A 147 3.82 -9.47 24.79
N TRP A 148 4.56 -10.54 24.53
CA TRP A 148 4.08 -11.81 24.02
C TRP A 148 2.94 -12.32 24.90
N LEU A 149 1.79 -12.66 24.31
CA LEU A 149 0.91 -13.68 24.88
C LEU A 149 1.58 -15.05 24.66
N THR A 150 2.67 -15.30 25.37
CA THR A 150 3.13 -16.66 25.65
C THR A 150 2.04 -17.32 26.51
N LEU A 151 1.29 -18.24 25.91
CA LEU A 151 0.81 -19.38 26.67
C LEU A 151 1.79 -20.53 26.38
N PRO A 152 2.50 -21.05 27.39
CA PRO A 152 3.23 -22.30 27.22
C PRO A 152 2.19 -23.43 27.17
N GLY A 153 2.02 -24.06 26.00
CA GLY A 153 1.09 -25.19 25.86
C GLY A 153 0.75 -25.53 24.40
N HIS A 154 0.15 -26.71 24.19
CA HIS A 154 -0.40 -27.10 22.89
C HIS A 154 -1.45 -26.08 22.43
N ALA A 155 -1.31 -25.61 21.19
CA ALA A 155 -2.18 -24.60 20.61
C ALA A 155 -3.61 -25.13 20.45
N GLU A 156 -4.48 -24.85 21.42
CA GLU A 156 -5.91 -25.07 21.25
C GLU A 156 -6.50 -23.97 20.35
N LYS A 157 -7.33 -24.39 19.39
CA LYS A 157 -8.07 -23.47 18.50
C LYS A 157 -9.17 -22.77 19.30
N CYS A 158 -8.87 -21.66 19.94
CA CYS A 158 -9.90 -20.81 20.55
C CYS A 158 -10.48 -19.84 19.52
N GLN A 159 -11.80 -19.64 19.53
CA GLN A 159 -12.46 -18.68 18.67
C GLN A 159 -12.25 -17.26 19.21
N LYS A 160 -12.30 -16.24 18.34
CA LYS A 160 -12.12 -14.83 18.75
C LYS A 160 -13.11 -14.37 19.83
N SER A 161 -14.25 -15.06 19.97
CA SER A 161 -15.26 -14.86 21.01
C SER A 161 -14.77 -15.21 22.41
N ASP A 162 -13.78 -16.09 22.50
CA ASP A 162 -13.38 -16.76 23.74
C ASP A 162 -12.29 -15.97 24.47
N TYR A 163 -11.61 -15.06 23.76
CA TYR A 163 -10.58 -14.20 24.31
C TYR A 163 -11.17 -12.94 24.94
N LYS A 164 -11.11 -12.85 26.27
CA LYS A 164 -11.35 -11.61 27.03
C LYS A 164 -10.03 -10.95 27.39
N LEU A 165 -9.87 -9.68 27.05
CA LEU A 165 -8.65 -8.90 27.23
C LEU A 165 -8.92 -7.72 28.16
N ASP A 166 -7.91 -7.29 28.91
CA ASP A 166 -7.99 -6.03 29.65
C ASP A 166 -7.93 -4.85 28.68
N ALA A 167 -8.86 -3.92 28.83
CA ALA A 167 -8.92 -2.67 28.10
C ALA A 167 -9.11 -1.52 29.08
N MET A 168 -8.33 -0.45 28.90
CA MET A 168 -8.47 0.79 29.67
C MET A 168 -9.43 1.74 28.96
N CYS A 169 -10.39 2.27 29.70
CA CYS A 169 -11.28 3.32 29.22
C CYS A 169 -10.51 4.63 29.03
N GLN A 170 -10.56 5.25 27.85
CA GLN A 170 -9.90 6.55 27.63
C GLN A 170 -10.61 7.73 28.31
N CYS A 171 -11.78 7.52 28.93
CA CYS A 171 -12.55 8.57 29.59
C CYS A 171 -12.43 8.55 31.13
N CYS A 172 -12.46 7.37 31.76
CA CYS A 172 -12.37 7.22 33.21
C CYS A 172 -11.14 6.43 33.67
N CYS A 173 -10.27 6.01 32.74
CA CYS A 173 -9.09 5.19 32.99
C CYS A 173 -9.36 3.82 33.66
N GLU A 174 -10.63 3.44 33.84
CA GLU A 174 -11.02 2.16 34.40
C GLU A 174 -10.64 1.00 33.46
N ILE A 175 -10.08 -0.07 34.03
CA ILE A 175 -9.67 -1.28 33.32
C ILE A 175 -10.81 -2.30 33.38
N TYR A 176 -11.24 -2.82 32.25
CA TYR A 176 -12.32 -3.80 32.15
C TYR A 176 -12.01 -4.91 31.13
N LYS A 177 -12.62 -6.08 31.32
CA LYS A 177 -12.48 -7.23 30.40
C LYS A 177 -13.39 -7.06 29.18
N VAL A 178 -12.83 -7.14 27.97
CA VAL A 178 -13.57 -7.04 26.70
C VAL A 178 -13.20 -8.17 25.75
N GLN A 179 -14.20 -8.70 25.04
CA GLN A 179 -13.95 -9.75 24.05
C GLN A 179 -13.19 -9.20 22.83
N LEU A 180 -12.25 -9.98 22.31
CA LEU A 180 -11.41 -9.60 21.17
C LEU A 180 -12.22 -9.24 19.92
N VAL A 181 -13.34 -9.93 19.65
CA VAL A 181 -14.26 -9.59 18.53
C VAL A 181 -14.79 -8.16 18.59
N ASN A 182 -15.02 -7.65 19.81
CA ASN A 182 -15.58 -6.32 20.03
C ASN A 182 -14.53 -5.20 19.90
N LEU A 183 -13.23 -5.56 19.93
CA LEU A 183 -12.13 -4.62 19.74
C LEU A 183 -11.84 -4.31 18.27
N VAL A 184 -12.20 -5.20 17.34
CA VAL A 184 -11.87 -5.09 15.91
C VAL A 184 -12.62 -3.94 15.23
N HIS A 185 -13.74 -3.50 15.79
CA HIS A 185 -14.61 -2.49 15.17
C HIS A 185 -14.33 -1.05 15.60
N GLY A 186 -13.31 -0.79 16.45
CA GLY A 186 -12.97 0.58 16.88
C GLY A 186 -14.13 1.33 17.57
N SER A 187 -15.22 0.63 17.89
CA SER A 187 -16.51 1.21 18.22
C SER A 187 -16.64 1.62 19.68
N THR A 188 -15.67 1.31 20.53
CA THR A 188 -15.66 1.80 21.92
C THR A 188 -14.24 2.00 22.43
N THR A 189 -13.74 3.24 22.38
CA THR A 189 -12.56 3.69 23.15
C THR A 189 -12.89 3.94 24.63
N ARG A 190 -14.12 3.65 25.05
CA ARG A 190 -14.70 3.97 26.36
C ARG A 190 -15.34 2.72 26.98
N CYS A 191 -15.32 2.58 28.30
CA CYS A 191 -16.00 1.48 28.99
C CYS A 191 -17.52 1.55 28.76
N CYS A 192 -18.25 0.49 29.10
CA CYS A 192 -19.70 0.44 28.96
C CYS A 192 -20.38 1.63 29.67
N SER A 193 -19.91 2.03 30.84
CA SER A 193 -20.42 3.19 31.61
C SER A 193 -20.18 4.53 30.89
N CYS A 194 -18.96 4.77 30.40
CA CYS A 194 -18.61 5.97 29.63
C CYS A 194 -19.21 5.98 28.21
N SER A 195 -19.48 4.81 27.65
CA SER A 195 -20.19 4.64 26.37
C SER A 195 -21.69 4.86 26.55
N LYS A 196 -22.25 4.43 27.69
CA LYS A 196 -23.65 4.66 28.10
C LYS A 196 -23.95 6.14 28.38
N ARG A 197 -22.99 6.92 28.90
CA ARG A 197 -23.11 8.39 28.96
C ARG A 197 -23.26 9.04 27.57
N ASN A 198 -22.85 8.37 26.49
CA ASN A 198 -22.99 8.83 25.10
C ASN A 198 -24.12 8.13 24.31
N LEU A 199 -24.79 7.14 24.91
CA LEU A 199 -25.98 6.53 24.32
C LEU A 199 -27.19 7.18 24.97
N GLY A 200 -27.79 8.12 24.23
CA GLY A 200 -29.07 8.75 24.52
C GLY A 200 -30.25 7.76 24.53
N GLY A 201 -30.16 6.73 25.37
CA GLY A 201 -31.23 5.77 25.63
C GLY A 201 -32.32 6.36 26.52
N ASN A 202 -31.98 7.32 27.39
CA ASN A 202 -32.93 7.94 28.33
C ASN A 202 -32.89 9.49 28.31
N ILE A 203 -32.32 10.10 27.27
CA ILE A 203 -32.39 11.57 27.13
C ILE A 203 -33.76 11.89 26.54
N GLN A 204 -34.59 12.55 27.35
CA GLN A 204 -35.94 12.93 26.96
C GLN A 204 -35.89 14.08 25.95
N VAL A 205 -36.82 14.08 25.01
CA VAL A 205 -36.97 15.15 24.01
C VAL A 205 -38.32 15.81 24.23
N ARG A 206 -38.35 17.14 24.34
CA ARG A 206 -39.60 17.92 24.43
C ARG A 206 -39.90 18.58 23.09
N CYS A 207 -41.15 18.49 22.64
CA CYS A 207 -41.69 19.37 21.61
C CYS A 207 -42.15 20.67 22.27
N GLU A 208 -41.53 21.79 21.94
CA GLU A 208 -41.80 23.08 22.61
C GLU A 208 -43.23 23.59 22.34
N GLU A 209 -43.77 23.40 21.13
CA GLU A 209 -45.12 23.94 20.84
C GLU A 209 -46.25 23.13 21.48
N LYS A 210 -46.09 21.80 21.61
CA LYS A 210 -47.15 20.90 22.11
C LYS A 210 -46.94 20.45 23.55
N GLY A 211 -45.78 20.73 24.14
CA GLY A 211 -45.38 20.21 25.45
C GLY A 211 -45.20 18.68 25.50
N GLN A 212 -45.26 17.99 24.35
CA GLN A 212 -45.14 16.54 24.28
C GLN A 212 -43.72 16.09 24.63
N ILE A 213 -43.59 15.15 25.57
CA ILE A 213 -42.30 14.61 26.00
C ILE A 213 -42.14 13.18 25.49
N PHE A 214 -41.06 12.96 24.75
CA PHE A 214 -40.62 11.63 24.33
C PHE A 214 -39.62 11.08 25.34
N ARG A 215 -39.78 9.80 25.70
CA ARG A 215 -38.95 9.15 26.72
C ARG A 215 -37.49 8.97 26.30
N SER A 216 -37.23 9.01 24.99
CA SER A 216 -35.89 8.90 24.41
C SER A 216 -35.85 9.51 23.01
N ILE A 217 -34.64 9.80 22.52
CA ILE A 217 -34.40 10.21 21.13
C ILE A 217 -34.92 9.15 20.12
N SER A 218 -34.88 7.87 20.48
CA SER A 218 -35.41 6.79 19.63
C SER A 218 -36.93 6.88 19.50
N SER A 219 -37.64 7.02 20.62
CA SER A 219 -39.09 7.18 20.65
C SER A 219 -39.54 8.44 19.90
N TRP A 220 -38.75 9.51 19.99
CA TRP A 220 -38.95 10.73 19.22
C TRP A 220 -38.77 10.51 17.71
N SER A 221 -37.70 9.85 17.28
CA SER A 221 -37.46 9.59 15.85
C SER A 221 -38.51 8.68 15.23
N ASP A 222 -38.96 7.66 15.95
CA ASP A 222 -40.02 6.74 15.47
C ASP A 222 -41.36 7.46 15.33
N GLY A 223 -41.62 8.48 16.16
CA GLY A 223 -42.88 9.23 16.18
C GLY A 223 -43.03 10.34 15.14
N ILE A 224 -41.94 10.75 14.46
CA ILE A 224 -41.97 11.87 13.49
C ILE A 224 -41.82 11.39 12.05
N GLU A 225 -40.87 10.49 11.74
CA GLU A 225 -40.52 10.18 10.35
C GLU A 225 -40.58 8.69 9.97
N GLY A 226 -41.18 7.84 10.82
CA GLY A 226 -41.13 6.40 10.59
C GLY A 226 -39.69 5.86 10.57
N HIS A 227 -39.54 4.55 10.50
CA HIS A 227 -38.25 3.87 10.66
C HIS A 227 -37.25 4.22 9.54
N GLY A 228 -36.49 5.30 9.70
CA GLY A 228 -35.47 5.68 8.71
C GLY A 228 -34.39 6.64 9.18
N ASN A 229 -34.69 7.59 10.09
CA ASN A 229 -33.80 8.74 10.31
C ASN A 229 -33.22 8.88 11.74
N TYR A 230 -33.33 7.87 12.61
CA TYR A 230 -32.80 7.92 13.98
C TYR A 230 -31.36 8.44 14.06
N LYS A 231 -30.47 7.93 13.22
CA LYS A 231 -29.04 8.29 13.23
C LYS A 231 -28.84 9.78 12.89
N THR A 232 -29.55 10.27 11.89
CA THR A 232 -29.49 11.66 11.42
C THR A 232 -30.05 12.62 12.47
N LEU A 233 -31.23 12.30 12.99
CA LEU A 233 -31.94 13.11 13.99
C LEU A 233 -31.19 13.16 15.32
N ARG A 234 -30.65 12.01 15.77
CA ARG A 234 -29.79 11.94 16.96
C ARG A 234 -28.56 12.84 16.83
N LEU A 235 -27.86 12.79 15.70
CA LEU A 235 -26.67 13.63 15.50
C LEU A 235 -27.02 15.11 15.45
N LYS A 236 -28.15 15.47 14.82
CA LYS A 236 -28.62 16.85 14.72
C LYS A 236 -28.92 17.41 16.11
N ILE A 237 -29.78 16.76 16.89
CA ILE A 237 -30.22 17.26 18.20
C ILE A 237 -29.13 17.15 19.28
N ALA A 238 -28.26 16.14 19.23
CA ALA A 238 -27.16 15.99 20.20
C ALA A 238 -26.05 17.03 20.03
N LYS A 239 -25.88 17.60 18.83
CA LYS A 239 -24.85 18.62 18.57
C LYS A 239 -25.28 20.02 19.03
N THR A 240 -26.57 20.32 18.91
CA THR A 240 -27.11 21.68 19.12
C THR A 240 -27.97 21.81 20.37
N GLY A 241 -28.32 20.70 21.03
CA GLY A 241 -29.26 20.68 22.16
C GLY A 241 -30.73 20.86 21.77
N SER A 242 -31.00 21.39 20.57
CA SER A 242 -32.34 21.54 19.99
C SER A 242 -32.31 21.47 18.46
N CYS A 243 -33.43 21.11 17.82
CA CYS A 243 -33.54 21.13 16.36
C CYS A 243 -34.99 21.37 15.89
N CYS A 244 -35.13 21.92 14.68
CA CYS A 244 -36.43 22.14 14.02
C CYS A 244 -36.67 21.08 12.93
N ILE A 245 -37.87 20.51 12.92
CA ILE A 245 -38.38 19.52 11.95
C ILE A 245 -39.86 19.85 11.70
N ASP A 246 -40.28 19.92 10.43
CA ASP A 246 -41.67 20.24 10.04
C ASP A 246 -42.25 21.46 10.76
N CYS A 247 -41.45 22.52 10.85
CA CYS A 247 -41.79 23.77 11.56
C CYS A 247 -42.05 23.59 13.07
N LYS A 248 -41.64 22.46 13.66
CA LYS A 248 -41.74 22.18 15.08
C LYS A 248 -40.37 22.12 15.75
N THR A 249 -40.25 22.70 16.92
CA THR A 249 -39.00 22.76 17.69
C THR A 249 -38.95 21.66 18.74
N TYR A 250 -37.82 20.93 18.76
CA TYR A 250 -37.55 19.84 19.69
C TYR A 250 -36.26 20.10 20.45
N SER A 251 -36.29 19.97 21.78
CA SER A 251 -35.15 20.22 22.68
C SER A 251 -34.85 19.01 23.56
N LEU A 252 -33.58 18.83 23.92
CA LEU A 252 -33.18 17.83 24.91
C LEU A 252 -33.52 18.33 26.31
N ILE A 253 -34.13 17.46 27.11
CA ILE A 253 -34.31 17.68 28.55
C ILE A 253 -33.10 17.03 29.23
N GLU A 254 -32.09 17.85 29.54
CA GLU A 254 -30.96 17.41 30.38
C GLU A 254 -31.44 17.28 31.84
N LYS A 255 -31.08 16.18 32.50
CA LYS A 255 -31.21 16.00 33.95
C LYS A 255 -29.85 16.15 34.60
#